data_AF-A0A9E7MBM2-F1
#
_entry.id   AF-A0A9E7MBM2-F1
#
_cell.length_a   1.000
_cell.length_b   1.000
_cell.length_c   1.000
_cell.angle_alpha   90.00
_cell.angle_beta   90.00
_cell.angle_gamma   90.00
#
_symmetry.space_group_name_H-M   'P 1'
#
loop_
_entity.id
_entity.type
_entity.pdbx_description
1 polymer ?
#
loop_
_entity_poly.entity_id
_entity_poly.type
_entity_poly.pdbx_seq_one_letter_code
_entity_poly.pdbx_strand_id
1 'polypeptide(L)'
;MNKKVKKRLIEQYGYAPDLVFEVKPNRRVYAYKPCSFNPRAYTEKGIYFGKIESDGIRLTIEGAFLVGPKAKKNIIEVSKEEAKLWLAGMDLKINKELNGWIILKWGEYYLGCGKAKGGTIKNYVPKERRINLK
;
A
#
# COMPACT_ATOMS: atom_id res chain seq x y z
N MET A 1 -11.88 -13.82 8.71
CA MET A 1 -10.63 -13.28 8.08
C MET A 1 -10.66 -11.76 7.89
N ASN A 2 -11.76 -11.17 7.40
CA ASN A 2 -11.92 -9.70 7.25
C ASN A 2 -11.52 -8.90 8.52
N LYS A 3 -11.96 -9.35 9.71
CA LYS A 3 -11.60 -8.72 11.00
C LYS A 3 -10.09 -8.62 11.26
N LYS A 4 -9.29 -9.61 10.83
CA LYS A 4 -7.83 -9.62 11.04
C LYS A 4 -7.12 -8.61 10.15
N VAL A 5 -7.56 -8.46 8.90
CA VAL A 5 -7.03 -7.44 7.98
C VAL A 5 -7.39 -6.04 8.47
N LYS A 6 -8.67 -5.79 8.80
CA LYS A 6 -9.11 -4.50 9.37
C LYS A 6 -8.33 -4.13 10.63
N LYS A 7 -8.14 -5.07 11.57
CA LYS A 7 -7.33 -4.86 12.78
C LYS A 7 -5.90 -4.43 12.44
N ARG A 8 -5.21 -5.15 11.54
CA ARG A 8 -3.85 -4.80 11.09
C ARG A 8 -3.77 -3.43 10.43
N LEU A 9 -4.77 -3.07 9.60
CA LEU A 9 -4.82 -1.76 8.96
C LEU A 9 -4.98 -0.62 9.98
N ILE A 10 -5.82 -0.81 11.00
CA ILE A 10 -5.98 0.15 12.10
C ILE A 10 -4.69 0.24 12.93
N GLU A 11 -4.08 -0.90 13.27
CA GLU A 11 -2.82 -0.96 14.01
C GLU A 11 -1.65 -0.32 13.24
N GLN A 12 -1.61 -0.47 11.93
CA GLN A 12 -0.50 0.01 11.11
C GLN A 12 -0.72 1.44 10.61
N TYR A 13 -1.91 1.78 10.13
CA TYR A 13 -2.20 3.07 9.48
C TYR A 13 -3.22 3.93 10.22
N GLY A 14 -3.84 3.43 11.30
CA GLY A 14 -4.86 4.15 12.05
C GLY A 14 -6.23 4.21 11.37
N TYR A 15 -6.40 3.50 10.24
CA TYR A 15 -7.63 3.47 9.46
C TYR A 15 -7.76 2.17 8.67
N ALA A 16 -8.98 1.67 8.56
CA ALA A 16 -9.34 0.60 7.64
C ALA A 16 -10.59 1.03 6.85
N PRO A 17 -10.57 1.00 5.51
CA PRO A 17 -11.73 1.33 4.72
C PRO A 17 -12.83 0.27 4.91
N ASP A 18 -14.08 0.71 4.76
CA ASP A 18 -15.21 -0.20 4.83
C ASP A 18 -15.37 -0.99 3.52
N LEU A 19 -14.61 -2.07 3.46
CA LEU A 19 -14.56 -3.01 2.34
C LEU A 19 -14.60 -4.45 2.88
N VAL A 20 -14.94 -5.37 1.98
CA VAL A 20 -14.73 -6.79 2.19
C VAL A 20 -13.30 -7.12 1.78
N PHE A 21 -12.57 -7.79 2.68
CA PHE A 21 -11.21 -8.24 2.43
C PHE A 21 -11.15 -9.76 2.33
N GLU A 22 -10.57 -10.24 1.23
CA GLU A 22 -10.32 -11.65 0.96
C GLU A 22 -8.82 -11.91 0.94
N VAL A 23 -8.36 -12.92 1.69
CA VAL A 23 -6.95 -13.30 1.76
C VAL A 23 -6.77 -14.62 1.01
N LYS A 24 -5.92 -14.62 -0.02
CA LYS A 24 -5.56 -15.82 -0.80
C LYS A 24 -4.47 -16.64 -0.09
N PRO A 25 -4.28 -17.93 -0.46
CA PRO A 25 -3.25 -18.78 0.14
C PRO A 25 -1.83 -18.20 0.06
N ASN A 26 -1.51 -17.47 -1.01
CA ASN A 26 -0.22 -16.77 -1.20
C ASN A 26 -0.10 -15.46 -0.40
N ARG A 27 -1.00 -15.23 0.56
CA ARG A 27 -1.09 -14.03 1.42
C ARG A 27 -1.44 -12.73 0.70
N ARG A 28 -1.81 -12.77 -0.59
CA ARG A 28 -2.38 -11.62 -1.28
C ARG A 28 -3.75 -11.29 -0.69
N VAL A 29 -4.02 -10.01 -0.58
CA VAL A 29 -5.28 -9.46 -0.07
C VAL A 29 -5.98 -8.77 -1.24
N TYR A 30 -7.21 -9.15 -1.49
CA TYR A 30 -8.12 -8.46 -2.41
C TYR A 30 -9.18 -7.72 -1.62
N ALA A 31 -9.62 -6.58 -2.14
CA ALA A 31 -10.66 -5.76 -1.53
C ALA A 31 -11.78 -5.46 -2.52
N TYR A 32 -13.03 -5.56 -2.07
CA TYR A 32 -14.21 -5.26 -2.88
C TYR A 32 -15.38 -4.76 -2.04
N LYS A 33 -16.37 -4.18 -2.73
CA LYS A 33 -17.73 -4.02 -2.20
C LYS A 33 -18.63 -5.10 -2.79
N PRO A 34 -19.55 -5.68 -2.01
CA PRO A 34 -20.58 -6.56 -2.55
C PRO A 34 -21.35 -5.83 -3.65
N CYS A 35 -21.57 -6.49 -4.78
CA CYS A 35 -22.46 -6.00 -5.83
C CYS A 35 -23.27 -7.18 -6.38
N SER A 36 -24.46 -6.89 -6.91
CA SER A 36 -25.34 -7.88 -7.54
C SER A 36 -24.76 -8.45 -8.83
N PHE A 37 -23.83 -7.72 -9.45
CA PHE A 37 -23.09 -8.17 -10.61
C PHE A 37 -22.04 -9.21 -10.21
N ASN A 38 -22.23 -10.45 -10.66
CA ASN A 38 -21.25 -11.52 -10.49
C ASN A 38 -20.52 -11.74 -11.82
N PRO A 39 -19.38 -11.07 -12.07
CA PRO A 39 -18.59 -11.36 -13.26
C PRO A 39 -18.19 -12.84 -13.20
N ARG A 40 -18.41 -13.57 -14.30
CA ARG A 40 -18.17 -15.02 -14.40
C ARG A 40 -16.78 -15.42 -13.87
N ALA A 41 -16.68 -16.68 -13.43
CA ALA A 41 -15.72 -17.32 -12.53
C ALA A 41 -14.19 -17.12 -12.72
N TYR A 42 -13.72 -16.44 -13.76
CA TYR A 42 -12.29 -16.38 -14.12
C TYR A 42 -11.57 -15.09 -13.68
N THR A 43 -12.24 -14.20 -12.95
CA THR A 43 -11.62 -12.96 -12.46
C THR A 43 -11.58 -12.93 -10.94
N GLU A 44 -10.47 -12.46 -10.41
CA GLU A 44 -10.34 -12.22 -8.97
C GLU A 44 -11.33 -11.14 -8.53
N LYS A 45 -12.03 -11.38 -7.42
CA LYS A 45 -13.04 -10.43 -6.94
C LYS A 45 -12.38 -9.16 -6.41
N GLY A 46 -12.65 -8.05 -7.08
CA GLY A 46 -12.19 -6.73 -6.66
C GLY A 46 -10.76 -6.42 -7.07
N ILE A 47 -10.12 -5.58 -6.26
CA ILE A 47 -8.79 -5.06 -6.56
C ILE A 47 -7.73 -5.73 -5.70
N TYR A 48 -6.52 -5.89 -6.25
CA TYR A 48 -5.38 -6.33 -5.48
C TYR A 48 -4.95 -5.21 -4.52
N PHE A 49 -5.28 -5.39 -3.24
CA PHE A 49 -5.15 -4.37 -2.20
C PHE A 49 -3.77 -4.36 -1.55
N GLY A 50 -3.12 -5.52 -1.44
CA GLY A 50 -1.83 -5.64 -0.78
C GLY A 50 -1.47 -7.08 -0.46
N LYS A 51 -0.39 -7.28 0.30
CA LYS A 51 0.07 -8.59 0.73
C LYS A 51 0.35 -8.60 2.22
N ILE A 52 -0.05 -9.66 2.91
CA ILE A 52 0.31 -9.90 4.31
C ILE A 52 1.76 -10.38 4.35
N GLU A 53 2.62 -9.54 4.89
CA GLU A 53 4.01 -9.84 5.17
C GLU A 53 4.15 -10.33 6.63
N SER A 54 5.32 -10.84 7.00
CA SER A 54 5.52 -11.36 8.37
C SER A 54 5.31 -10.29 9.44
N ASP A 55 5.66 -9.04 9.14
CA ASP A 55 5.68 -7.91 10.05
C ASP A 55 4.66 -6.81 9.72
N GLY A 56 3.65 -7.12 8.91
CA GLY A 56 2.58 -6.17 8.62
C GLY A 56 1.82 -6.45 7.34
N ILE A 57 1.19 -5.41 6.80
CA ILE A 57 0.54 -5.45 5.50
C ILE A 57 1.27 -4.47 4.58
N ARG A 58 1.81 -4.98 3.47
CA ARG A 58 2.33 -4.13 2.40
C ARG A 58 1.20 -3.81 1.43
N LEU A 59 0.83 -2.53 1.34
CA LEU A 59 -0.20 -2.07 0.38
C LEU A 59 0.36 -2.00 -1.04
N THR A 60 -0.50 -2.23 -2.03
CA THR A 60 -0.25 -1.81 -3.42
C THR A 60 -0.42 -0.29 -3.56
N ILE A 61 -0.23 0.25 -4.76
CA ILE A 61 -0.56 1.65 -5.05
C ILE A 61 -2.07 1.88 -4.84
N GLU A 62 -2.91 0.98 -5.33
CA GLU A 62 -4.36 1.04 -5.18
C GLU A 62 -4.80 0.89 -3.71
N GLY A 63 -4.18 -0.03 -2.97
CA GLY A 63 -4.42 -0.18 -1.54
C GLY A 63 -4.01 1.06 -0.74
N ALA A 64 -2.87 1.66 -1.08
CA ALA A 64 -2.42 2.91 -0.48
C ALA A 64 -3.39 4.05 -0.78
N PHE A 65 -3.95 4.12 -2.00
CA PHE A 65 -4.95 5.11 -2.36
C PHE A 65 -6.27 4.95 -1.57
N LEU A 66 -6.67 3.72 -1.25
CA LEU A 66 -7.88 3.46 -0.46
C LEU A 66 -7.70 3.72 1.05
N VAL A 67 -6.47 3.62 1.56
CA VAL A 67 -6.17 3.80 2.99
C VAL A 67 -5.66 5.20 3.30
N GLY A 68 -4.76 5.71 2.46
CA GLY A 68 -3.99 6.92 2.65
C GLY A 68 -4.80 8.19 2.97
N PRO A 69 -5.93 8.48 2.29
CA PRO A 69 -6.75 9.67 2.57
C PRO A 69 -7.24 9.82 4.01
N LYS A 70 -7.32 8.71 4.75
CA LYS A 70 -7.76 8.69 6.16
C LYS A 70 -6.72 8.06 7.08
N ALA A 71 -5.51 7.79 6.58
CA ALA A 71 -4.42 7.25 7.39
C ALA A 71 -3.98 8.28 8.43
N LYS A 72 -3.80 7.84 9.68
CA LYS A 72 -3.41 8.67 10.82
C LYS A 72 -1.96 8.47 11.25
N LYS A 73 -1.31 7.40 10.75
CA LYS A 73 0.07 7.04 11.05
C LYS A 73 0.68 6.25 9.89
N ASN A 74 2.01 6.11 9.91
CA ASN A 74 2.77 5.38 8.90
C ASN A 74 2.47 5.85 7.47
N ILE A 75 2.39 7.16 7.32
CA ILE A 75 2.28 7.87 6.06
C ILE A 75 3.27 9.04 6.09
N ILE A 76 3.95 9.28 4.97
CA ILE A 76 4.87 10.41 4.82
C ILE A 76 4.55 11.19 3.55
N GLU A 77 4.66 12.51 3.65
CA GLU A 77 4.71 13.39 2.49
C GLU A 77 6.15 13.43 1.98
N VAL A 78 6.32 13.29 0.67
CA VAL A 78 7.62 13.39 -0.01
C VAL A 78 7.64 14.57 -0.98
N SER A 79 8.83 15.07 -1.29
CA SER A 79 9.01 16.08 -2.33
C SER A 79 8.69 15.54 -3.72
N LYS A 80 8.57 16.42 -4.71
CA LYS A 80 8.37 16.03 -6.10
C LYS A 80 9.56 15.22 -6.62
N GLU A 81 10.77 15.58 -6.22
CA GLU A 81 12.01 14.92 -6.60
C GLU A 81 12.08 13.51 -6.01
N GLU A 82 11.76 13.37 -4.72
CA GLU A 82 11.64 12.08 -4.04
C GLU A 82 10.55 11.21 -4.66
N ALA A 83 9.40 11.78 -5.00
CA ALA A 83 8.31 11.08 -5.68
C ALA A 83 8.75 10.53 -7.05
N LYS A 84 9.52 11.31 -7.83
CA LYS A 84 10.08 10.86 -9.11
C LYS A 84 11.07 9.70 -8.90
N LEU A 85 12.00 9.83 -7.96
CA LEU A 85 12.96 8.77 -7.63
C LEU A 85 12.24 7.50 -7.18
N TRP A 86 11.23 7.63 -6.31
CA TRP A 86 10.40 6.54 -5.85
C TRP A 86 9.69 5.83 -7.02
N LEU A 87 9.02 6.59 -7.88
CA LEU A 87 8.34 6.05 -9.06
C LEU A 87 9.31 5.46 -10.08
N ALA A 88 10.58 5.89 -10.12
CA ALA A 88 11.63 5.25 -10.91
C ALA A 88 12.16 3.95 -10.30
N GLY A 89 11.68 3.58 -9.11
CA GLY A 89 12.06 2.35 -8.42
C GLY A 89 13.27 2.49 -7.50
N MET A 90 13.68 3.72 -7.17
CA MET A 90 14.79 4.00 -6.25
C MET A 90 14.33 3.94 -4.79
N ASP A 91 15.21 3.47 -3.92
CA ASP A 91 15.04 3.58 -2.47
C ASP A 91 15.20 5.05 -2.04
N LEU A 92 14.48 5.47 -0.99
CA LEU A 92 14.59 6.83 -0.45
C LEU A 92 15.35 6.80 0.87
N LYS A 93 16.32 7.71 1.04
CA LYS A 93 16.96 7.97 2.33
C LYS A 93 16.08 8.92 3.13
N ILE A 94 15.91 8.63 4.42
CA ILE A 94 15.11 9.44 5.33
C ILE A 94 15.92 9.74 6.59
N ASN A 95 15.87 11.00 7.03
CA ASN A 95 16.55 11.45 8.26
C ASN A 95 15.72 11.19 9.53
N LYS A 96 14.75 10.27 9.46
CA LYS A 96 13.82 9.95 10.54
C LYS A 96 13.95 8.47 10.88
N GLU A 97 13.89 8.16 12.17
CA GLU A 97 13.77 6.77 12.63
C GLU A 97 12.35 6.24 12.38
N LEU A 98 12.07 5.91 11.12
CA LEU A 98 10.85 5.21 10.73
C LEU A 98 11.16 3.73 10.57
N ASN A 99 10.23 2.90 11.05
CA ASN A 99 10.30 1.45 10.92
C ASN A 99 8.95 0.91 10.45
N GLY A 100 9.00 -0.11 9.60
CA GLY A 100 7.82 -0.83 9.12
C GLY A 100 7.29 -0.33 7.77
N TRP A 101 6.02 -0.60 7.51
CA TRP A 101 5.39 -0.36 6.21
C TRP A 101 4.75 1.03 6.16
N ILE A 102 5.29 1.89 5.30
CA ILE A 102 4.95 3.32 5.22
C ILE A 102 4.28 3.63 3.89
N ILE A 103 3.17 4.37 3.89
CA ILE A 103 2.55 4.94 2.69
C ILE A 103 3.34 6.19 2.28
N LEU A 104 3.69 6.32 1.00
CA LEU A 104 4.30 7.53 0.46
C LEU A 104 3.25 8.37 -0.25
N LYS A 105 3.23 9.66 0.04
CA LYS A 105 2.26 10.63 -0.50
C LYS A 105 3.00 11.82 -1.11
N TRP A 106 2.50 12.29 -2.26
CA TRP A 106 2.92 13.55 -2.86
C TRP A 106 1.69 14.32 -3.33
N GLY A 107 1.40 15.45 -2.71
CA GLY A 107 0.17 16.22 -2.94
C GLY A 107 -1.07 15.37 -2.64
N GLU A 108 -1.87 15.10 -3.66
CA GLU A 108 -3.06 14.24 -3.56
C GLU A 108 -2.80 12.79 -4.00
N TYR A 109 -1.57 12.47 -4.41
CA TYR A 109 -1.19 11.18 -4.95
C TYR A 109 -0.63 10.25 -3.87
N TYR A 110 -1.17 9.03 -3.77
CA TYR A 110 -0.67 7.97 -2.90
C TYR A 110 0.15 6.99 -3.72
N LEU A 111 1.47 7.02 -3.52
CA LEU A 111 2.46 6.39 -4.40
C LEU A 111 2.75 4.92 -4.04
N GLY A 112 1.85 4.30 -3.28
CA GLY A 112 2.03 2.96 -2.74
C GLY A 112 2.72 2.95 -1.39
N CYS A 113 3.37 1.81 -1.09
CA CYS A 113 3.96 1.54 0.21
C CYS A 113 5.41 1.11 0.08
N GLY A 114 6.26 1.57 0.98
CA GLY A 114 7.65 1.15 1.13
C GLY A 114 7.93 0.55 2.50
N LYS A 115 9.07 -0.12 2.64
CA LYS A 115 9.52 -0.63 3.94
C LYS A 115 10.63 0.23 4.51
N ALA A 116 10.31 0.98 5.56
CA ALA A 116 11.28 1.78 6.30
C ALA A 116 12.09 0.89 7.26
N LYS A 117 13.41 0.99 7.19
CA LYS A 117 14.36 0.39 8.14
C LYS A 117 15.71 1.09 8.03
N GLY A 118 16.29 1.48 9.16
CA GLY A 118 17.67 2.01 9.21
C GLY A 118 17.88 3.27 8.36
N GLY A 119 16.96 4.23 8.43
CA GLY A 119 17.06 5.49 7.69
C GLY A 119 16.83 5.37 6.17
N THR A 120 16.33 4.23 5.70
CA THR A 120 16.01 4.00 4.28
C THR A 120 14.60 3.43 4.13
N ILE A 121 13.86 3.90 3.13
CA ILE A 121 12.59 3.31 2.69
C ILE A 121 12.86 2.51 1.42
N LYS A 122 12.80 1.19 1.56
CA LYS A 122 12.96 0.25 0.44
C LYS A 122 11.78 0.35 -0.52
N ASN A 123 12.10 0.40 -1.81
CA ASN A 123 11.17 0.54 -2.91
C ASN A 123 10.37 -0.73 -3.20
N TYR A 124 9.06 -0.57 -3.40
CA TYR A 124 8.14 -1.63 -3.80
C TYR A 124 7.22 -1.24 -4.97
N VAL A 125 7.58 -0.19 -5.72
CA VAL A 125 6.92 0.12 -6.99
C VAL A 125 7.17 -1.04 -7.97
N PRO A 126 6.10 -1.67 -8.51
CA PRO A 126 6.24 -2.77 -9.46
C PRO A 126 7.09 -2.36 -10.66
N LYS A 127 7.97 -3.27 -11.14
CA LYS A 127 8.95 -2.96 -12.19
C LYS A 127 8.27 -2.43 -13.45
N GLU A 128 7.16 -3.04 -13.82
CA GLU A 128 6.31 -2.71 -14.96
C GLU A 128 5.60 -1.35 -14.84
N ARG A 129 5.59 -0.74 -13.66
CA ARG A 129 5.01 0.60 -13.42
C ARG A 129 6.06 1.68 -13.16
N ARG A 130 7.35 1.35 -13.28
CA ARG A 130 8.42 2.32 -13.03
C ARG A 130 8.52 3.31 -14.17
N ILE A 131 8.77 4.57 -13.82
CA ILE A 131 9.01 5.62 -14.81
C ILE A 131 10.51 5.73 -15.12
N ASN A 132 10.84 6.13 -16.33
CA ASN A 132 12.20 6.51 -16.67
C ASN A 132 12.41 7.99 -16.33
N LEU A 133 13.48 8.27 -15.59
CA LEU A 133 13.94 9.65 -15.39
C LEU A 133 14.65 10.06 -16.68
N LYS A 134 14.12 11.09 -17.34
CA LYS A 134 14.79 11.77 -18.44
C LYS A 134 15.52 12.98 -17.90
#